data_AF-A0A350ARI4-F1
#
_entry.id   AF-A0A350ARI4-F1
#
_cell.length_a   1.000
_cell.length_b   1.000
_cell.length_c   1.000
_cell.angle_alpha   90.00
_cell.angle_beta   90.00
_cell.angle_gamma   90.00
#
_symmetry.space_group_name_H-M   'P 1'
#
loop_
_entity.id
_entity.type
_entity.pdbx_description
1 polymer ?
#
loop_
_entity_poly.entity_id
_entity_poly.type
_entity_poly.pdbx_seq_one_letter_code
_entity_poly.pdbx_strand_id
1 'polypeptide(L)'
;MHGLGYHNLLFMGAELLLLEQESGKEFPLLLIEEPEAHLHPQLQMKLLQFINRKTMAADSPDGVQCILTTHSPNIASQALPSEVIMLGAGMAWALRPGETELEQDDYKFLQKFLDATKANVFFAKGILFVEGDGENILLPAIACLLGRPLENYGVSIVKYDNSGSWKRFARLFLRREKDDKAGSENWNPTKVCVLRDLDLWPDCAEEKDDKSNPYGFKRPLQRNRRYWHRNCTDKEQRKLELIENLSRQNILVKISDDWTFEYCLAKYGLFDECYEAINGSKEGIECIVGTNDQKSTYILSKASKTDFAYTLSEILAAQLKNKVLDAVDALGKEQGSDLTVRAAATAKARYEFALELKNKLPPYIVEAIEHVTAPIDDAKQEEEPVDGVPA
;
A
#
# COMPACT_ATOMS: atom_id res chain seq x y z
N MET A 1 -23.26 28.29 6.91
CA MET A 1 -22.19 27.28 7.05
C MET A 1 -20.92 27.79 7.76
N HIS A 2 -20.63 29.09 7.88
CA HIS A 2 -19.37 29.61 8.46
C HIS A 2 -19.25 29.59 10.01
N GLY A 3 -20.06 28.83 10.74
CA GLY A 3 -20.11 28.89 12.21
C GLY A 3 -19.85 27.58 12.95
N LEU A 4 -20.31 26.44 12.42
CA LEU A 4 -20.41 25.19 13.19
C LEU A 4 -19.07 24.69 13.74
N GLY A 5 -18.02 24.69 12.93
CA GLY A 5 -16.70 24.26 13.36
C GLY A 5 -16.09 25.13 14.48
N TYR A 6 -16.22 26.46 14.37
CA TYR A 6 -15.73 27.36 15.40
C TYR A 6 -16.54 27.26 16.70
N HIS A 7 -17.87 27.04 16.61
CA HIS A 7 -18.69 26.79 17.78
C HIS A 7 -18.28 25.50 18.49
N ASN A 8 -18.03 24.42 17.75
CA ASN A 8 -17.54 23.16 18.31
C ASN A 8 -16.20 23.34 19.03
N LEU A 9 -15.28 24.10 18.43
CA LEU A 9 -13.98 24.42 19.03
C LEU A 9 -14.11 25.25 20.32
N LEU A 10 -14.96 26.27 20.31
CA LEU A 10 -15.21 27.10 21.49
C LEU A 10 -15.90 26.30 22.60
N PHE A 11 -16.85 25.44 22.23
CA PHE A 11 -17.54 24.54 23.16
C PHE A 11 -16.55 23.56 23.80
N MET A 12 -15.79 22.81 23.01
CA MET A 12 -14.76 21.90 23.54
C MET A 12 -13.73 22.63 24.40
N GLY A 13 -13.32 23.84 24.01
CA GLY A 13 -12.41 24.66 24.80
C GLY A 13 -13.00 25.10 26.14
N ALA A 14 -14.29 25.47 26.17
CA ALA A 14 -14.98 25.85 27.40
C ALA A 14 -15.17 24.64 28.34
N GLU A 15 -15.59 23.49 27.82
CA GLU A 15 -15.73 22.25 28.61
C GLU A 15 -14.40 21.79 29.21
N LEU A 16 -13.31 21.85 28.44
CA LEU A 16 -11.97 21.56 28.94
C LEU A 16 -11.54 22.51 30.07
N LEU A 17 -11.85 23.80 29.96
CA LEU A 17 -11.57 24.78 31.03
C LEU A 17 -12.41 24.52 32.29
N LEU A 18 -13.65 24.06 32.14
CA LEU A 18 -14.51 23.70 33.27
C LEU A 18 -13.97 22.45 33.97
N LEU A 19 -13.58 21.42 33.21
CA LEU A 19 -12.95 20.21 33.74
C LEU A 19 -11.66 20.51 34.52
N GLU A 20 -10.86 21.48 34.05
CA GLU A 20 -9.67 21.95 34.79
C GLU A 20 -10.01 22.61 36.12
N GLN A 21 -11.13 23.32 36.23
CA GLN A 21 -11.56 23.89 37.51
C GLN A 21 -12.00 22.82 38.51
N GLU A 22 -12.26 21.60 38.04
CA GLU A 22 -12.59 20.44 38.85
C GLU A 22 -11.37 19.55 39.17
N SER A 23 -10.15 20.04 38.95
CA SER A 23 -8.84 19.38 39.19
C SER A 23 -8.58 18.84 40.60
N GLY A 24 -9.54 18.93 41.53
CA GLY A 24 -9.53 18.29 42.84
C GLY A 24 -10.49 17.10 43.00
N LYS A 25 -11.20 16.67 41.95
CA LYS A 25 -12.07 15.49 41.96
C LYS A 25 -11.32 14.24 41.49
N GLU A 26 -11.69 13.07 42.02
CA GLU A 26 -11.15 11.78 41.59
C GLU A 26 -11.51 11.53 40.11
N PHE A 27 -10.51 11.61 39.23
CA PHE A 27 -10.51 11.14 37.83
C PHE A 27 -11.33 11.96 36.79
N PRO A 28 -10.84 13.13 36.36
CA PRO A 28 -11.47 13.88 35.26
C PRO A 28 -11.29 13.17 33.91
N LEU A 29 -12.42 12.80 33.28
CA LEU A 29 -12.49 12.12 31.98
C LEU A 29 -13.21 12.99 30.94
N LEU A 30 -12.59 13.16 29.77
CA LEU A 30 -13.15 13.82 28.61
C LEU A 30 -13.32 12.82 27.46
N LEU A 31 -14.54 12.75 26.92
CA LEU A 31 -14.87 11.94 25.76
C LEU A 31 -15.26 12.86 24.60
N ILE A 32 -14.57 12.74 23.47
CA ILE A 32 -14.84 13.55 22.27
C ILE A 32 -15.14 12.63 21.11
N GLU A 33 -16.32 12.82 20.52
CA GLU A 33 -16.72 12.11 19.31
C GLU A 33 -16.45 12.99 18.07
N GLU A 34 -15.72 12.43 17.09
CA GLU A 34 -15.47 13.03 15.76
C GLU A 34 -15.20 14.55 15.79
N PRO A 35 -14.17 15.02 16.51
CA PRO A 35 -13.89 16.46 16.61
C PRO A 35 -13.61 17.13 15.26
N GLU A 36 -13.24 16.36 14.23
CA GLU A 36 -13.04 16.83 12.88
C GLU A 36 -14.31 17.30 12.18
N ALA A 37 -15.51 16.96 12.69
CA ALA A 37 -16.77 17.29 12.06
C ALA A 37 -16.89 18.82 11.86
N HIS A 38 -16.98 19.24 10.58
CA HIS A 38 -17.02 20.64 10.17
C HIS A 38 -15.78 21.49 10.54
N LEU A 39 -14.64 20.87 10.85
CA LEU A 39 -13.36 21.55 11.07
C LEU A 39 -12.42 21.44 9.86
N HIS A 40 -11.88 22.58 9.46
CA HIS A 40 -10.75 22.62 8.53
C HIS A 40 -9.54 21.86 9.12
N PRO A 41 -8.71 21.15 8.34
CA PRO A 41 -7.58 20.36 8.87
C PRO A 41 -6.66 21.12 9.82
N GLN A 42 -6.33 22.38 9.52
CA GLN A 42 -5.50 23.24 10.36
C GLN A 42 -6.14 23.52 11.73
N LEU A 43 -7.47 23.54 11.82
CA LEU A 43 -8.19 23.69 13.09
C LEU A 43 -8.18 22.38 13.89
N GLN A 44 -8.26 21.22 13.23
CA GLN A 44 -8.08 19.90 13.86
C GLN A 44 -6.71 19.81 14.54
N MET A 45 -5.66 20.28 13.85
CA MET A 45 -4.30 20.33 14.40
C MET A 45 -4.18 21.23 15.64
N LYS A 46 -4.82 22.40 15.62
CA LYS A 46 -4.83 23.31 16.79
C LYS A 46 -5.58 22.70 17.97
N LEU A 47 -6.69 22.02 17.72
CA LEU A 47 -7.46 21.31 18.73
C LEU A 47 -6.61 20.22 19.39
N LEU A 48 -5.92 19.39 18.61
CA LEU A 48 -5.05 18.34 19.15
C LEU A 48 -3.88 18.91 19.95
N GLN A 49 -3.25 19.98 19.47
CA GLN A 49 -2.22 20.67 20.25
C GLN A 49 -2.77 21.23 21.56
N PHE A 50 -4.02 21.66 21.60
CA PHE A 50 -4.68 22.11 22.82
C PHE A 50 -4.94 20.93 23.76
N ILE A 51 -5.60 19.87 23.29
CA ILE A 51 -5.87 18.64 24.05
C ILE A 51 -4.57 18.07 24.60
N ASN A 52 -3.55 17.84 23.75
CA ASN A 52 -2.27 17.29 24.16
C ASN A 52 -1.56 18.15 25.21
N ARG A 53 -1.63 19.48 25.14
CA ARG A 53 -1.04 20.35 26.17
C ARG A 53 -1.75 20.22 27.52
N LYS A 54 -3.05 19.89 27.51
CA LYS A 54 -3.86 19.74 28.72
C LYS A 54 -3.78 18.32 29.30
N THR A 55 -3.56 17.31 28.46
CA THR A 55 -3.44 15.90 28.88
C THR A 55 -1.99 15.51 29.23
N MET A 56 -0.98 16.10 28.57
CA MET A 56 0.46 15.77 28.76
C MET A 56 1.15 16.61 29.84
N ALA A 57 0.42 17.14 30.82
CA ALA A 57 1.01 17.70 32.04
C ALA A 57 1.55 16.54 32.90
N ALA A 58 2.64 15.93 32.43
CA ALA A 58 3.21 14.66 32.89
C ALA A 58 3.69 14.66 34.36
N ASP A 59 3.65 15.81 35.05
CA ASP A 59 4.05 15.96 36.44
C ASP A 59 2.90 16.37 37.38
N SER A 60 1.65 16.45 36.89
CA SER A 60 0.48 16.74 37.74
C SER A 60 -0.42 15.52 37.90
N PRO A 61 -0.74 15.08 39.13
CA PRO A 61 -1.76 14.06 39.42
C PRO A 61 -3.17 14.44 38.94
N ASP A 62 -3.38 15.70 38.54
CA ASP A 62 -4.67 16.33 38.26
C ASP A 62 -4.96 16.47 36.74
N GLY A 63 -4.23 15.73 35.89
CA GLY A 63 -4.41 15.75 34.44
C GLY A 63 -5.73 15.11 33.99
N VAL A 64 -6.37 15.69 32.96
CA VAL A 64 -7.61 15.15 32.36
C VAL A 64 -7.27 13.99 31.42
N GLN A 65 -7.90 12.82 31.59
CA GLN A 65 -7.81 11.75 30.60
C GLN A 65 -8.74 12.08 29.42
N CYS A 66 -8.23 12.05 28.20
CA CYS A 66 -9.03 12.28 26.99
C CYS A 66 -9.13 10.99 26.17
N ILE A 67 -10.35 10.60 25.79
CA ILE A 67 -10.61 9.55 24.79
C ILE A 67 -11.32 10.21 23.62
N LEU A 68 -10.83 9.95 22.43
CA LEU A 68 -11.29 10.59 21.21
C LEU A 68 -11.56 9.54 20.14
N THR A 69 -12.73 9.61 19.50
CA THR A 69 -13.01 8.84 18.28
C THR A 69 -12.79 9.73 17.07
N THR A 70 -12.27 9.16 15.98
CA THR A 70 -11.99 9.92 14.76
C THR A 70 -11.93 8.98 13.56
N HIS A 71 -12.38 9.49 12.42
CA HIS A 71 -12.15 8.94 11.09
C HIS A 71 -11.12 9.78 10.30
N SER A 72 -10.54 10.81 10.91
CA SER A 72 -9.61 11.74 10.26
C SER A 72 -8.16 11.23 10.31
N PRO A 73 -7.53 10.99 9.14
CA PRO A 73 -6.09 10.71 9.07
C PRO A 73 -5.23 11.86 9.59
N ASN A 74 -5.71 13.11 9.51
CA ASN A 74 -4.98 14.26 10.07
C ASN A 74 -4.85 14.12 11.60
N ILE A 75 -5.91 13.65 12.27
CA ILE A 75 -5.89 13.45 13.71
C ILE A 75 -5.04 12.24 14.08
N ALA A 76 -5.28 11.11 13.43
CA ALA A 76 -4.54 9.88 13.67
C ALA A 76 -3.03 10.02 13.40
N SER A 77 -2.62 10.88 12.47
CA SER A 77 -1.20 11.18 12.18
C SER A 77 -0.44 11.78 13.36
N GLN A 78 -1.13 12.41 14.31
CA GLN A 78 -0.49 13.05 15.46
C GLN A 78 -0.44 12.14 16.69
N ALA A 79 -1.25 11.08 16.71
CA ALA A 79 -1.29 10.13 17.82
C ALA A 79 0.00 9.29 17.85
N LEU A 80 0.47 8.98 19.07
CA LEU A 80 1.44 7.89 19.21
C LEU A 80 0.73 6.58 18.84
N PRO A 81 1.33 5.68 18.05
CA PRO A 81 0.66 4.41 17.72
C PRO A 81 0.30 3.60 18.97
N SER A 82 1.03 3.76 20.09
CA SER A 82 0.72 3.11 21.35
C SER A 82 -0.58 3.58 22.02
N GLU A 83 -1.10 4.74 21.61
CA GLU A 83 -2.33 5.35 22.12
C GLU A 83 -3.52 5.08 21.19
N VAL A 84 -3.29 4.44 20.04
CA VAL A 84 -4.32 4.14 19.05
C VAL A 84 -4.99 2.81 19.37
N ILE A 85 -6.32 2.81 19.32
CA ILE A 85 -7.16 1.61 19.36
C ILE A 85 -7.95 1.59 18.04
N MET A 86 -7.72 0.56 17.22
CA MET A 86 -8.47 0.37 15.99
C MET A 86 -9.79 -0.32 16.28
N LEU A 87 -10.89 0.17 15.72
CA LEU A 87 -12.22 -0.43 15.82
C LEU A 87 -12.63 -0.98 14.44
N GLY A 88 -13.17 -2.19 14.40
CA GLY A 88 -13.60 -2.85 13.16
C GLY A 88 -14.16 -4.24 13.45
N ALA A 89 -15.00 -4.79 12.58
CA ALA A 89 -15.64 -6.11 12.74
C ALA A 89 -16.20 -6.37 14.17
N GLY A 90 -16.75 -5.34 14.83
CA GLY A 90 -17.29 -5.44 16.19
C GLY A 90 -16.26 -5.60 17.32
N MET A 91 -14.96 -5.48 17.01
CA MET A 91 -13.83 -5.72 17.91
C MET A 91 -12.93 -4.47 18.03
N ALA A 92 -12.07 -4.46 19.05
CA ALA A 92 -11.12 -3.39 19.32
C ALA A 92 -9.68 -3.93 19.41
N TRP A 93 -8.78 -3.39 18.59
CA TRP A 93 -7.36 -3.75 18.57
C TRP A 93 -6.52 -2.59 19.07
N ALA A 94 -6.14 -2.64 20.35
CA ALA A 94 -5.18 -1.71 20.92
C ALA A 94 -3.80 -1.95 20.32
N LEU A 95 -3.15 -0.88 19.85
CA LEU A 95 -1.83 -0.95 19.24
C LEU A 95 -0.70 -0.79 20.25
N ARG A 96 -0.98 -0.69 21.56
CA ARG A 96 0.01 -0.50 22.65
C ARG A 96 1.04 -1.63 22.80
N PRO A 97 2.19 -1.39 23.47
CA PRO A 97 3.14 -2.44 23.82
C PRO A 97 2.48 -3.61 24.56
N GLY A 98 2.89 -4.83 24.23
CA GLY A 98 2.32 -6.07 24.79
C GLY A 98 1.16 -6.64 23.97
N GLU A 99 0.47 -5.81 23.18
CA GLU A 99 -0.61 -6.23 22.30
C GLU A 99 -0.12 -6.50 20.86
N THR A 100 0.89 -5.73 20.44
CA THR A 100 1.57 -5.91 19.15
C THR A 100 2.96 -6.50 19.34
N GLU A 101 3.64 -6.82 18.24
CA GLU A 101 5.05 -7.23 18.24
C GLU A 101 6.03 -6.09 17.94
N LEU A 102 5.54 -4.86 17.96
CA LEU A 102 6.42 -3.71 17.85
C LEU A 102 7.22 -3.51 19.14
N GLU A 103 8.52 -3.30 19.00
CA GLU A 103 9.40 -3.00 20.13
C GLU A 103 9.06 -1.62 20.73
N GLN A 104 9.25 -1.47 22.04
CA GLN A 104 8.81 -0.27 22.77
C GLN A 104 9.42 1.03 22.22
N ASP A 105 10.68 1.01 21.81
CA ASP A 105 11.38 2.17 21.23
C ASP A 105 10.92 2.48 19.78
N ASP A 106 10.35 1.50 19.08
CA ASP A 106 9.93 1.66 17.69
C ASP A 106 8.60 2.40 17.54
N TYR A 107 7.79 2.49 18.58
CA TYR A 107 6.56 3.31 18.60
C TYR A 107 6.85 4.79 18.30
N LYS A 108 7.83 5.36 19.01
CA LYS A 108 8.26 6.75 18.80
C LYS A 108 8.91 6.96 17.44
N PHE A 109 9.51 5.90 16.88
CA PHE A 109 10.02 5.95 15.53
C PHE A 109 8.88 6.02 14.52
N LEU A 110 7.90 5.10 14.59
CA LEU A 110 6.77 5.07 13.65
C LEU A 110 5.96 6.37 13.66
N GLN A 111 5.79 7.01 14.81
CA GLN A 111 5.14 8.32 14.89
C GLN A 111 5.76 9.35 13.93
N LYS A 112 7.09 9.34 13.75
CA LYS A 112 7.79 10.26 12.82
C LYS A 112 7.47 9.99 11.35
N PHE A 113 6.96 8.80 11.03
CA PHE A 113 6.57 8.38 9.69
C PHE A 113 5.06 8.45 9.48
N LEU A 114 4.25 8.74 10.49
CA LEU A 114 2.81 8.88 10.32
C LEU A 114 2.48 10.32 9.96
N ASP A 115 2.70 10.69 8.70
CA ASP A 115 2.06 11.88 8.13
C ASP A 115 0.58 11.57 7.78
N ALA A 116 -0.20 12.59 7.41
CA ALA A 116 -1.62 12.41 7.09
C ALA A 116 -1.88 11.41 5.94
N THR A 117 -0.93 11.25 5.01
CA THR A 117 -1.07 10.27 3.90
C THR A 117 -0.82 8.85 4.37
N LYS A 118 0.14 8.66 5.28
CA LYS A 118 0.50 7.35 5.84
C LYS A 118 -0.41 6.93 6.99
N ALA A 119 -1.06 7.87 7.69
CA ALA A 119 -2.04 7.58 8.73
C ALA A 119 -3.30 6.84 8.21
N ASN A 120 -3.51 6.80 6.89
CA ASN A 120 -4.51 5.94 6.27
C ASN A 120 -4.35 4.44 6.63
N VAL A 121 -3.17 4.00 7.07
CA VAL A 121 -2.96 2.62 7.58
C VAL A 121 -3.91 2.25 8.70
N PHE A 122 -4.42 3.20 9.49
CA PHE A 122 -5.35 2.91 10.59
C PHE A 122 -6.80 2.72 10.13
N PHE A 123 -7.13 3.11 8.89
CA PHE A 123 -8.49 3.10 8.35
C PHE A 123 -8.67 2.13 7.18
N ALA A 124 -7.57 1.65 6.60
CA ALA A 124 -7.60 0.78 5.44
C ALA A 124 -8.00 -0.66 5.79
N LYS A 125 -8.77 -1.31 4.92
CA LYS A 125 -9.08 -2.74 4.98
C LYS A 125 -7.88 -3.59 4.56
N GLY A 126 -7.10 -3.08 3.61
CA GLY A 126 -5.83 -3.66 3.20
C GLY A 126 -4.75 -2.60 3.05
N ILE A 127 -3.49 -2.99 3.25
CA ILE A 127 -2.35 -2.08 3.13
C ILE A 127 -1.32 -2.73 2.22
N LEU A 128 -0.88 -1.99 1.21
CA LEU A 128 0.24 -2.38 0.36
C LEU A 128 1.43 -1.47 0.62
N PHE A 129 2.41 -1.97 1.38
CA PHE A 129 3.66 -1.27 1.63
C PHE A 129 4.62 -1.45 0.46
N VAL A 130 5.15 -0.34 -0.06
CA VAL A 130 6.01 -0.33 -1.25
C VAL A 130 7.28 0.48 -1.03
N GLU A 131 8.35 0.13 -1.75
CA GLU A 131 9.67 0.75 -1.56
C GLU A 131 9.78 2.12 -2.24
N GLY A 132 9.28 2.26 -3.47
CA GLY A 132 9.50 3.43 -4.30
C GLY A 132 8.24 4.05 -4.89
N ASP A 133 8.45 5.16 -5.60
CA ASP A 133 7.39 5.88 -6.31
C ASP A 133 6.90 5.11 -7.55
N GLY A 134 7.76 4.26 -8.15
CA GLY A 134 7.38 3.45 -9.32
C GLY A 134 6.26 2.47 -8.99
N GLU A 135 6.39 1.74 -7.88
CA GLU A 135 5.37 0.86 -7.33
C GLU A 135 4.13 1.64 -6.89
N ASN A 136 4.33 2.79 -6.24
CA ASN A 136 3.25 3.64 -5.74
C ASN A 136 2.33 4.14 -6.87
N ILE A 137 2.87 4.33 -8.07
CA ILE A 137 2.13 4.76 -9.27
C ILE A 137 1.58 3.55 -10.04
N LEU A 138 2.41 2.53 -10.28
CA LEU A 138 2.06 1.47 -11.22
C LEU A 138 1.19 0.38 -10.59
N LEU A 139 1.32 0.07 -9.30
CA LEU A 139 0.51 -0.99 -8.68
C LEU A 139 -0.99 -0.66 -8.65
N PRO A 140 -1.45 0.56 -8.32
CA PRO A 140 -2.86 0.91 -8.46
C PRO A 140 -3.37 0.76 -9.89
N ALA A 141 -2.57 1.17 -10.89
CA ALA A 141 -2.91 1.02 -12.30
C ALA A 141 -3.03 -0.46 -12.71
N ILE A 142 -2.03 -1.28 -12.36
CA ILE A 142 -2.05 -2.72 -12.60
C ILE A 142 -3.26 -3.36 -11.92
N ALA A 143 -3.54 -3.03 -10.65
CA ALA A 143 -4.67 -3.59 -9.92
C ALA A 143 -6.01 -3.24 -10.61
N CYS A 144 -6.18 -2.00 -11.09
CA CYS A 144 -7.34 -1.61 -11.89
C CYS A 144 -7.46 -2.42 -13.18
N LEU A 145 -6.36 -2.63 -13.90
CA LEU A 145 -6.30 -3.44 -15.12
C LEU A 145 -6.59 -4.94 -14.88
N LEU A 146 -6.27 -5.44 -13.69
CA LEU A 146 -6.60 -6.79 -13.23
C LEU A 146 -8.06 -6.92 -12.74
N GLY A 147 -8.86 -5.85 -12.83
CA GLY A 147 -10.25 -5.83 -12.35
C GLY A 147 -10.37 -5.73 -10.81
N ARG A 148 -9.30 -5.32 -10.13
CA ARG A 148 -9.21 -5.18 -8.68
C ARG A 148 -8.79 -3.75 -8.29
N PRO A 149 -9.54 -2.69 -8.68
CA PRO A 149 -9.19 -1.32 -8.33
C PRO A 149 -9.12 -1.16 -6.81
N LEU A 150 -7.93 -0.82 -6.29
CA LEU A 150 -7.59 -0.89 -4.87
C LEU A 150 -8.57 -0.09 -3.97
N GLU A 151 -9.08 1.02 -4.49
CA GLU A 151 -10.02 1.91 -3.81
C GLU A 151 -11.34 1.20 -3.47
N ASN A 152 -11.85 0.37 -4.38
CA ASN A 152 -13.10 -0.38 -4.17
C ASN A 152 -12.97 -1.45 -3.09
N TYR A 153 -11.74 -1.88 -2.79
CA TYR A 153 -11.44 -2.86 -1.73
C TYR A 153 -11.00 -2.19 -0.43
N GLY A 154 -10.95 -0.85 -0.38
CA GLY A 154 -10.45 -0.11 0.78
C GLY A 154 -8.96 -0.35 1.03
N VAL A 155 -8.17 -0.56 -0.02
CA VAL A 155 -6.74 -0.79 0.06
C VAL A 155 -5.99 0.53 -0.04
N SER A 156 -5.10 0.80 0.92
CA SER A 156 -4.19 1.95 0.88
C SER A 156 -2.79 1.50 0.47
N ILE A 157 -2.21 2.16 -0.53
CA ILE A 157 -0.80 2.01 -0.85
C ILE A 157 0.02 2.98 0.00
N VAL A 158 1.13 2.49 0.58
CA VAL A 158 1.95 3.27 1.50
C VAL A 158 3.42 3.06 1.18
N LYS A 159 4.08 4.12 0.68
CA LYS A 159 5.52 4.10 0.47
C LYS A 159 6.25 4.16 1.81
N TYR A 160 7.19 3.23 2.03
CA TYR A 160 8.06 3.27 3.19
C TYR A 160 9.40 3.95 2.83
N ASP A 161 9.64 5.13 3.40
CA ASP A 161 10.79 5.96 3.01
C ASP A 161 12.16 5.39 3.46
N ASN A 162 12.18 4.40 4.36
CA ASN A 162 13.40 3.81 4.92
C ASN A 162 13.37 2.28 4.92
N SER A 163 14.48 1.65 4.54
CA SER A 163 14.59 0.20 4.34
C SER A 163 14.30 -0.67 5.59
N GLY A 164 14.21 -0.08 6.78
CA GLY A 164 13.86 -0.78 8.03
C GLY A 164 12.48 -0.42 8.61
N SER A 165 11.75 0.56 8.05
CA SER A 165 10.45 0.97 8.62
C SER A 165 9.34 -0.02 8.30
N TRP A 166 9.39 -0.71 7.16
CA TRP A 166 8.38 -1.71 6.80
C TRP A 166 8.28 -2.87 7.81
N LYS A 167 9.40 -3.32 8.41
CA LYS A 167 9.38 -4.35 9.46
C LYS A 167 8.61 -3.88 10.69
N ARG A 168 8.79 -2.60 11.05
CA ARG A 168 8.12 -1.96 12.18
C ARG A 168 6.62 -1.83 11.90
N PHE A 169 6.25 -1.42 10.69
CA PHE A 169 4.85 -1.42 10.28
C PHE A 169 4.25 -2.83 10.30
N ALA A 170 4.92 -3.84 9.76
CA ALA A 170 4.43 -5.22 9.85
C ALA A 170 4.23 -5.65 11.31
N ARG A 171 5.20 -5.43 12.18
CA ARG A 171 5.13 -5.75 13.62
C ARG A 171 4.00 -5.03 14.37
N LEU A 172 3.65 -3.82 13.94
CA LEU A 172 2.52 -3.06 14.52
C LEU A 172 1.17 -3.77 14.30
N PHE A 173 1.01 -4.48 13.17
CA PHE A 173 -0.22 -5.21 12.85
C PHE A 173 -0.21 -6.69 13.32
N LEU A 174 0.96 -7.24 13.69
CA LEU A 174 1.06 -8.57 14.30
C LEU A 174 0.58 -8.54 15.75
N ARG A 175 -0.29 -9.49 16.09
CA ARG A 175 -0.82 -9.68 17.44
C ARG A 175 0.05 -10.67 18.20
N ARG A 176 0.62 -10.23 19.32
CA ARG A 176 1.54 -11.05 20.12
C ARG A 176 0.84 -12.30 20.66
N GLU A 177 1.49 -13.46 20.57
CA GLU A 177 0.99 -14.74 21.11
C GLU A 177 -0.38 -15.19 20.53
N LYS A 178 -0.72 -14.76 19.30
CA LYS A 178 -1.99 -15.08 18.63
C LYS A 178 -1.83 -15.83 17.31
N ASP A 179 -0.71 -16.52 17.07
CA ASP A 179 -0.43 -17.14 15.76
C ASP A 179 -1.28 -18.37 15.40
N ASP A 180 -2.07 -18.89 16.34
CA ASP A 180 -2.98 -20.01 16.08
C ASP A 180 -4.10 -19.61 15.12
N LYS A 181 -4.27 -20.40 14.04
CA LYS A 181 -5.36 -20.23 13.06
C LYS A 181 -6.73 -20.43 13.69
N ALA A 182 -6.84 -21.22 14.76
CA ALA A 182 -8.10 -21.38 15.49
C ALA A 182 -8.55 -20.08 16.20
N GLY A 183 -7.65 -19.12 16.38
CA GLY A 183 -7.91 -17.81 16.97
C GLY A 183 -7.81 -16.65 15.98
N SER A 184 -8.01 -16.88 14.68
CA SER A 184 -7.87 -15.84 13.64
C SER A 184 -8.81 -14.64 13.83
N GLU A 185 -9.92 -14.83 14.55
CA GLU A 185 -10.83 -13.78 15.04
C GLU A 185 -10.15 -12.73 15.94
N ASN A 186 -9.02 -13.08 16.57
CA ASN A 186 -8.23 -12.18 17.41
C ASN A 186 -7.11 -11.48 16.65
N TRP A 187 -6.90 -11.80 15.37
CA TRP A 187 -5.93 -11.10 14.54
C TRP A 187 -6.42 -9.70 14.22
N ASN A 188 -5.49 -8.79 13.93
CA ASN A 188 -5.88 -7.52 13.33
C ASN A 188 -6.47 -7.83 11.93
N PRO A 189 -7.68 -7.35 11.59
CA PRO A 189 -8.37 -7.72 10.36
C PRO A 189 -7.73 -7.11 9.10
N THR A 190 -6.91 -6.07 9.26
CA THR A 190 -6.26 -5.40 8.13
C THR A 190 -5.30 -6.34 7.41
N LYS A 191 -5.55 -6.58 6.11
CA LYS A 191 -4.69 -7.41 5.25
C LYS A 191 -3.47 -6.59 4.82
N VAL A 192 -2.31 -6.89 5.39
CA VAL A 192 -1.07 -6.16 5.09
C VAL A 192 -0.24 -6.98 4.10
N CYS A 193 0.19 -6.36 3.01
CA CYS A 193 1.23 -6.89 2.15
C CYS A 193 2.41 -5.92 2.10
N VAL A 194 3.62 -6.44 2.28
CA VAL A 194 4.87 -5.70 2.04
C VAL A 194 5.49 -6.19 0.74
N LEU A 195 5.63 -5.28 -0.22
CA LEU A 195 6.32 -5.52 -1.48
C LEU A 195 7.72 -4.94 -1.43
N ARG A 196 8.72 -5.73 -1.85
CA ARG A 196 10.12 -5.34 -1.81
C ARG A 196 10.92 -6.03 -2.90
N ASP A 197 12.01 -5.40 -3.31
CA ASP A 197 13.01 -6.01 -4.15
C ASP A 197 14.12 -6.73 -3.39
N LEU A 198 14.68 -7.79 -4.00
CA LEU A 198 15.82 -8.50 -3.42
C LEU A 198 17.17 -7.80 -3.68
N ASP A 199 17.18 -6.86 -4.63
CA ASP A 199 18.33 -6.10 -5.10
C ASP A 199 19.47 -7.01 -5.61
N LEU A 200 19.15 -8.14 -6.25
CA LEU A 200 20.16 -9.01 -6.85
C LEU A 200 20.45 -8.63 -8.29
N TRP A 201 21.68 -8.21 -8.55
CA TRP A 201 22.17 -7.81 -9.85
C TRP A 201 22.57 -9.04 -10.67
N PRO A 202 22.00 -9.25 -11.87
CA PRO A 202 22.45 -10.29 -12.76
C PRO A 202 23.88 -10.01 -13.25
N ASP A 203 24.59 -11.04 -13.71
CA ASP A 203 25.97 -10.84 -14.19
C ASP A 203 26.04 -9.93 -15.42
N CYS A 204 24.97 -9.87 -16.22
CA CYS A 204 24.85 -8.92 -17.33
C CYS A 204 24.67 -7.46 -16.88
N ALA A 205 24.54 -7.16 -15.59
CA ALA A 205 24.63 -5.79 -15.09
C ALA A 205 26.08 -5.27 -15.06
N GLU A 206 27.08 -6.16 -15.13
CA GLU A 206 28.50 -5.79 -15.06
C GLU A 206 28.96 -4.99 -16.27
N GLU A 207 29.38 -3.74 -16.03
CA GLU A 207 30.08 -2.94 -17.01
C GLU A 207 31.46 -3.56 -17.27
N LYS A 208 31.75 -3.89 -18.53
CA LYS A 208 33.05 -4.42 -18.95
C LYS A 208 33.81 -3.40 -19.79
N ASP A 209 35.10 -3.22 -19.50
CA ASP A 209 35.96 -2.23 -20.18
C ASP A 209 36.12 -2.52 -21.68
N ASP A 210 35.99 -3.79 -22.07
CA ASP A 210 36.06 -4.24 -23.47
C ASP A 210 34.77 -3.97 -24.27
N LYS A 211 33.72 -3.40 -23.63
CA LYS A 211 32.38 -3.18 -24.19
C LYS A 211 31.71 -4.45 -24.73
N SER A 212 32.16 -5.63 -24.32
CA SER A 212 31.53 -6.92 -24.68
C SER A 212 30.13 -7.07 -24.09
N ASN A 213 29.82 -6.31 -23.03
CA ASN A 213 28.49 -6.22 -22.47
C ASN A 213 27.84 -4.87 -22.83
N PRO A 214 26.94 -4.81 -23.82
CA PRO A 214 26.37 -3.55 -24.31
C PRO A 214 25.40 -2.89 -23.32
N TYR A 215 24.89 -3.63 -22.33
CA TYR A 215 23.86 -3.16 -21.41
C TYR A 215 24.35 -2.99 -19.97
N GLY A 216 25.55 -3.47 -19.64
CA GLY A 216 26.10 -3.41 -18.30
C GLY A 216 26.50 -1.98 -17.89
N PHE A 217 26.11 -1.57 -16.68
CA PHE A 217 26.38 -0.23 -16.14
C PHE A 217 26.79 -0.25 -14.65
N LYS A 218 26.95 -1.44 -14.05
CA LYS A 218 27.41 -1.60 -12.66
C LYS A 218 28.85 -2.08 -12.62
N ARG A 219 29.67 -1.43 -11.80
CA ARG A 219 31.05 -1.88 -11.54
C ARG A 219 31.13 -2.75 -10.29
N PRO A 220 31.88 -3.87 -10.32
CA PRO A 220 32.09 -4.68 -9.14
C PRO A 220 33.03 -3.96 -8.18
N LEU A 221 32.53 -3.63 -6.99
CA LEU A 221 33.27 -2.98 -5.90
C LEU A 221 33.17 -3.85 -4.66
N GLN A 222 34.16 -3.77 -3.76
CA GLN A 222 34.13 -4.57 -2.52
C GLN A 222 32.84 -4.37 -1.72
N ARG A 223 32.34 -3.12 -1.62
CA ARG A 223 31.11 -2.76 -0.91
C ARG A 223 29.82 -3.32 -1.51
N ASN A 224 29.81 -3.65 -2.80
CA ASN A 224 28.60 -4.09 -3.50
C ASN A 224 28.61 -5.58 -3.86
N ARG A 225 29.64 -6.34 -3.45
CA ARG A 225 29.76 -7.78 -3.72
C ARG A 225 28.49 -8.55 -3.35
N ARG A 226 27.85 -8.22 -2.23
CA ARG A 226 26.61 -8.87 -1.75
C ARG A 226 25.39 -8.71 -2.65
N TYR A 227 25.39 -7.73 -3.56
CA TYR A 227 24.27 -7.49 -4.47
C TYR A 227 24.41 -8.30 -5.76
N TRP A 228 25.56 -8.90 -6.06
CA TRP A 228 25.72 -9.70 -7.26
C TRP A 228 25.10 -11.08 -7.10
N HIS A 229 24.31 -11.50 -8.08
CA HIS A 229 23.67 -12.82 -8.09
C HIS A 229 24.68 -13.96 -7.93
N ARG A 230 25.81 -13.92 -8.64
CA ARG A 230 26.92 -14.90 -8.49
C ARG A 230 27.51 -15.03 -7.09
N ASN A 231 27.29 -14.05 -6.21
CA ASN A 231 27.74 -14.06 -4.82
C ASN A 231 26.63 -14.44 -3.83
N CYS A 232 25.41 -14.71 -4.32
CA CYS A 232 24.31 -15.20 -3.52
C CYS A 232 24.29 -16.73 -3.59
N THR A 233 24.62 -17.39 -2.48
CA THR A 233 24.70 -18.86 -2.42
C THR A 233 23.32 -19.51 -2.39
N ASP A 234 22.39 -18.92 -1.64
CA ASP A 234 21.01 -19.38 -1.52
C ASP A 234 20.06 -18.18 -1.50
N LYS A 235 19.28 -18.03 -2.57
CA LYS A 235 18.32 -16.95 -2.74
C LYS A 235 17.12 -17.10 -1.81
N GLU A 236 16.63 -18.33 -1.63
CA GLU A 236 15.44 -18.60 -0.82
C GLU A 236 15.76 -18.37 0.66
N GLN A 237 16.94 -18.82 1.12
CA GLN A 237 17.38 -18.54 2.47
C GLN A 237 17.50 -17.04 2.74
N ARG A 238 18.08 -16.27 1.81
CA ARG A 238 18.16 -14.80 1.92
C ARG A 238 16.78 -14.14 2.02
N LYS A 239 15.80 -14.61 1.25
CA LYS A 239 14.41 -14.13 1.36
C LYS A 239 13.81 -14.47 2.72
N LEU A 240 13.98 -15.69 3.21
CA LEU A 240 13.49 -16.11 4.53
C LEU A 240 14.09 -15.27 5.66
N GLU A 241 15.39 -14.97 5.60
CA GLU A 241 16.08 -14.09 6.54
C GLU A 241 15.54 -12.66 6.50
N LEU A 242 15.23 -12.14 5.31
CA LEU A 242 14.62 -10.81 5.16
C LEU A 242 13.20 -10.77 5.73
N ILE A 243 12.38 -11.78 5.42
CA ILE A 243 11.00 -11.91 5.89
C ILE A 243 10.94 -12.04 7.41
N GLU A 244 11.93 -12.69 8.05
CA GLU A 244 12.07 -12.75 9.52
C GLU A 244 10.78 -13.23 10.22
N ASN A 245 10.11 -14.24 9.66
CA ASN A 245 8.84 -14.78 10.16
C ASN A 245 7.69 -13.73 10.32
N LEU A 246 7.73 -12.65 9.53
CA LEU A 246 6.68 -11.62 9.51
C LEU A 246 5.47 -12.03 8.65
N SER A 247 5.60 -13.02 7.76
CA SER A 247 4.51 -13.51 6.90
C SER A 247 3.59 -14.48 7.63
N ARG A 248 2.77 -13.95 8.53
CA ARG A 248 1.77 -14.70 9.32
C ARG A 248 0.61 -13.79 9.70
N GLN A 249 -0.41 -14.40 10.30
CA GLN A 249 -1.69 -13.74 10.55
C GLN A 249 -2.23 -13.14 9.24
N ASN A 250 -2.64 -11.87 9.23
CA ASN A 250 -3.08 -11.16 8.04
C ASN A 250 -1.95 -10.44 7.28
N ILE A 251 -0.69 -10.75 7.58
CA ILE A 251 0.49 -10.13 6.97
C ILE A 251 1.17 -11.06 5.99
N LEU A 252 1.49 -10.52 4.82
CA LEU A 252 2.22 -11.18 3.75
C LEU A 252 3.44 -10.32 3.35
N VAL A 253 4.62 -10.91 3.30
CA VAL A 253 5.83 -10.23 2.80
C VAL A 253 6.24 -10.89 1.50
N LYS A 254 6.23 -10.14 0.41
CA LYS A 254 6.58 -10.59 -0.93
C LYS A 254 7.83 -9.86 -1.41
N ILE A 255 8.89 -10.65 -1.60
CA ILE A 255 10.19 -10.18 -2.07
C ILE A 255 10.39 -10.71 -3.48
N SER A 256 10.77 -9.82 -4.41
CA SER A 256 11.07 -10.19 -5.80
C SER A 256 12.22 -11.19 -5.87
N ASP A 257 12.32 -11.90 -6.99
CA ASP A 257 13.42 -12.86 -7.23
C ASP A 257 14.71 -12.22 -7.72
N ASP A 258 14.62 -10.95 -8.13
CA ASP A 258 15.53 -10.33 -9.05
C ASP A 258 15.98 -8.96 -8.52
N TRP A 259 16.19 -8.00 -9.42
CA TRP A 259 16.87 -6.76 -9.12
C TRP A 259 15.95 -5.66 -8.62
N THR A 260 15.17 -5.02 -9.50
CA THR A 260 14.22 -3.95 -9.15
C THR A 260 12.84 -4.24 -9.70
N PHE A 261 11.83 -3.51 -9.25
CA PHE A 261 10.47 -3.59 -9.75
C PHE A 261 10.38 -3.47 -11.29
N GLU A 262 11.02 -2.45 -11.89
CA GLU A 262 11.00 -2.24 -13.34
C GLU A 262 11.70 -3.38 -14.09
N TYR A 263 12.82 -3.86 -13.52
CA TYR A 263 13.54 -5.00 -14.06
C TYR A 263 12.68 -6.26 -14.06
N CYS A 264 11.94 -6.51 -12.97
CA CYS A 264 11.06 -7.67 -12.84
C CYS A 264 9.95 -7.65 -13.89
N LEU A 265 9.30 -6.50 -14.09
CA LEU A 265 8.25 -6.33 -15.10
C LEU A 265 8.78 -6.63 -16.52
N ALA A 266 9.91 -6.03 -16.88
CA ALA A 266 10.55 -6.25 -18.17
C ALA A 266 10.97 -7.72 -18.36
N LYS A 267 11.48 -8.38 -17.31
CA LYS A 267 12.01 -9.74 -17.37
C LYS A 267 10.92 -10.79 -17.58
N TYR A 268 9.75 -10.56 -16.98
CA TYR A 268 8.68 -11.55 -16.93
C TYR A 268 7.89 -11.62 -18.24
N GLY A 269 7.33 -10.50 -18.68
CA GLY A 269 6.47 -10.51 -19.87
C GLY A 269 6.08 -9.15 -20.43
N LEU A 270 6.59 -8.05 -19.84
CA LEU A 270 6.26 -6.69 -20.26
C LEU A 270 7.42 -5.97 -20.97
N PHE A 271 8.39 -6.71 -21.52
CA PHE A 271 9.57 -6.10 -22.15
C PHE A 271 9.21 -5.08 -23.23
N ASP A 272 8.25 -5.40 -24.11
CA ASP A 272 7.87 -4.53 -25.22
C ASP A 272 7.22 -3.23 -24.74
N GLU A 273 6.33 -3.35 -23.76
CA GLU A 273 5.68 -2.21 -23.11
C GLU A 273 6.68 -1.37 -22.31
N CYS A 274 7.62 -2.01 -21.62
CA CYS A 274 8.71 -1.33 -20.93
C CYS A 274 9.66 -0.62 -21.91
N TYR A 275 9.94 -1.22 -23.07
CA TYR A 275 10.77 -0.62 -24.12
C TYR A 275 10.10 0.62 -24.71
N GLU A 276 8.80 0.53 -25.00
CA GLU A 276 8.00 1.65 -25.47
C GLU A 276 7.95 2.77 -24.42
N ALA A 277 7.82 2.42 -23.13
CA ALA A 277 7.79 3.40 -22.04
C ALA A 277 9.08 4.24 -21.93
N ILE A 278 10.25 3.69 -22.28
CA ILE A 278 11.53 4.42 -22.20
C ILE A 278 11.94 5.09 -23.52
N ASN A 279 11.47 4.62 -24.69
CA ASN A 279 11.87 5.14 -26.00
C ASN A 279 10.76 5.92 -26.72
N GLY A 280 9.52 5.87 -26.23
CA GLY A 280 8.35 6.52 -26.83
C GLY A 280 7.73 5.78 -28.02
N SER A 281 8.36 4.70 -28.49
CA SER A 281 7.83 3.82 -29.54
C SER A 281 8.44 2.41 -29.42
N LYS A 282 7.86 1.45 -30.15
CA LYS A 282 8.42 0.09 -30.29
C LYS A 282 9.49 -0.03 -31.39
N GLU A 283 9.84 1.08 -32.05
CA GLU A 283 10.83 1.05 -33.12
C GLU A 283 12.23 0.70 -32.58
N GLY A 284 12.92 -0.19 -33.28
CA GLY A 284 14.26 -0.66 -32.88
C GLY A 284 14.26 -1.72 -31.78
N ILE A 285 13.11 -2.21 -31.32
CA ILE A 285 13.04 -3.29 -30.32
C ILE A 285 13.76 -4.56 -30.79
N GLU A 286 13.69 -4.87 -32.08
CA GLU A 286 14.35 -6.02 -32.71
C GLU A 286 15.88 -5.94 -32.63
N CYS A 287 16.44 -4.74 -32.49
CA CYS A 287 17.87 -4.53 -32.31
C CYS A 287 18.35 -4.91 -30.91
N ILE A 288 17.44 -5.07 -29.95
CA ILE A 288 17.75 -5.48 -28.58
C ILE A 288 17.67 -7.02 -28.50
N VAL A 289 18.81 -7.65 -28.76
CA VAL A 289 18.94 -9.11 -28.75
C VAL A 289 19.68 -9.55 -27.48
N GLY A 290 19.19 -10.61 -26.84
CA GLY A 290 19.79 -11.15 -25.63
C GLY A 290 18.81 -11.98 -24.82
N THR A 291 19.28 -12.49 -23.68
CA THR A 291 18.45 -13.13 -22.66
C THR A 291 17.47 -12.12 -22.04
N ASN A 292 16.44 -12.61 -21.35
CA ASN A 292 15.52 -11.73 -20.62
C ASN A 292 16.28 -10.85 -19.61
N ASP A 293 17.32 -11.38 -18.95
CA ASP A 293 18.12 -10.58 -18.03
C ASP A 293 18.87 -9.43 -18.72
N GLN A 294 19.41 -9.67 -19.91
CA GLN A 294 20.11 -8.66 -20.70
C GLN A 294 19.15 -7.56 -21.18
N LYS A 295 17.99 -7.98 -21.69
CA LYS A 295 16.90 -7.09 -22.12
C LYS A 295 16.40 -6.21 -20.97
N SER A 296 16.15 -6.79 -19.80
CA SER A 296 15.70 -6.04 -18.62
C SER A 296 16.78 -5.12 -18.05
N THR A 297 18.05 -5.51 -18.16
CA THR A 297 19.18 -4.63 -17.81
C THR A 297 19.21 -3.40 -18.71
N TYR A 298 18.93 -3.55 -20.01
CA TYR A 298 18.80 -2.43 -20.93
C TYR A 298 17.69 -1.46 -20.50
N ILE A 299 16.50 -1.98 -20.15
CA ILE A 299 15.39 -1.15 -19.66
C ILE A 299 15.84 -0.36 -18.42
N LEU A 300 16.39 -1.04 -17.44
CA LEU A 300 16.79 -0.41 -16.17
C LEU A 300 17.91 0.64 -16.35
N SER A 301 18.79 0.47 -17.34
CA SER A 301 19.85 1.45 -17.62
C SER A 301 19.32 2.82 -18.08
N LYS A 302 18.09 2.87 -18.59
CA LYS A 302 17.46 4.07 -19.17
C LYS A 302 16.23 4.55 -18.41
N ALA A 303 15.57 3.68 -17.64
CA ALA A 303 14.32 4.00 -16.97
C ALA A 303 14.49 5.06 -15.88
N SER A 304 13.74 6.16 -16.01
CA SER A 304 13.46 7.10 -14.91
C SER A 304 12.32 6.53 -14.09
N LYS A 305 12.54 6.20 -12.81
CA LYS A 305 11.58 5.46 -11.96
C LYS A 305 10.14 5.98 -12.06
N THR A 306 9.96 7.29 -11.94
CA THR A 306 8.63 7.93 -11.91
C THR A 306 8.03 8.07 -13.31
N ASP A 307 8.79 8.61 -14.28
CA ASP A 307 8.27 8.83 -15.64
C ASP A 307 7.97 7.51 -16.33
N PHE A 308 8.83 6.51 -16.14
CA PHE A 308 8.63 5.15 -16.61
C PHE A 308 7.30 4.57 -16.10
N ALA A 309 7.01 4.74 -14.81
CA ALA A 309 5.79 4.21 -14.21
C ALA A 309 4.52 4.86 -14.79
N TYR A 310 4.52 6.19 -14.99
CA TYR A 310 3.41 6.89 -15.64
C TYR A 310 3.23 6.43 -17.08
N THR A 311 4.28 6.45 -17.89
CA THR A 311 4.20 6.07 -19.30
C THR A 311 3.78 4.61 -19.48
N LEU A 312 4.32 3.69 -18.66
CA LEU A 312 3.92 2.28 -18.70
C LEU A 312 2.45 2.10 -18.31
N SER A 313 1.97 2.81 -17.29
CA SER A 313 0.55 2.81 -16.91
C SER A 313 -0.34 3.27 -18.08
N GLU A 314 0.04 4.33 -18.78
CA GLU A 314 -0.69 4.85 -19.95
C GLU A 314 -0.70 3.84 -21.11
N ILE A 315 0.43 3.20 -21.42
CA ILE A 315 0.54 2.18 -22.47
C ILE A 315 -0.41 1.01 -22.17
N LEU A 316 -0.37 0.49 -20.94
CA LEU A 316 -1.22 -0.65 -20.55
C LEU A 316 -2.72 -0.27 -20.56
N ALA A 317 -3.07 0.94 -20.12
CA ALA A 317 -4.43 1.44 -20.19
C ALA A 317 -4.92 1.62 -21.64
N ALA A 318 -4.05 2.08 -22.54
CA ALA A 318 -4.35 2.21 -23.97
C ALA A 318 -4.56 0.83 -24.61
N GLN A 319 -3.76 -0.19 -24.26
CA GLN A 319 -3.95 -1.56 -24.75
C GLN A 319 -5.31 -2.12 -24.35
N LEU A 320 -5.72 -1.96 -23.10
CA LEU A 320 -7.06 -2.38 -22.65
C LEU A 320 -8.15 -1.64 -23.43
N LYS A 321 -8.01 -0.32 -23.58
CA LYS A 321 -8.98 0.50 -24.33
C LYS A 321 -9.15 0.01 -25.76
N ASN A 322 -8.05 -0.29 -26.45
CA ASN A 322 -8.07 -0.82 -27.81
C ASN A 322 -8.74 -2.20 -27.87
N LYS A 323 -8.41 -3.11 -26.95
CA LYS A 323 -9.04 -4.43 -26.90
C LYS A 323 -10.55 -4.35 -26.67
N VAL A 324 -11.00 -3.41 -25.83
CA VAL A 324 -12.43 -3.15 -25.61
C VAL A 324 -13.09 -2.59 -26.87
N LEU A 325 -12.43 -1.66 -27.59
CA LEU A 325 -12.94 -1.13 -28.85
C LEU A 325 -13.09 -2.24 -29.90
N ASP A 326 -12.06 -3.06 -30.10
CA ASP A 326 -12.07 -4.17 -31.05
C ASP A 326 -13.20 -5.17 -30.74
N ALA A 327 -13.42 -5.47 -29.45
CA ALA A 327 -14.49 -6.37 -29.02
C ALA A 327 -15.89 -5.79 -29.27
N VAL A 328 -16.06 -4.47 -29.12
CA VAL A 328 -17.34 -3.80 -29.40
C VAL A 328 -17.58 -3.68 -30.89
N ASP A 329 -16.56 -3.35 -31.68
CA ASP A 329 -16.66 -3.24 -33.14
C ASP A 329 -16.98 -4.59 -33.80
N ALA A 330 -16.50 -5.69 -33.22
CA ALA A 330 -16.81 -7.05 -33.68
C ALA A 330 -18.30 -7.45 -33.55
N LEU A 331 -19.10 -6.75 -32.75
CA LEU A 331 -20.54 -7.01 -32.60
C LEU A 331 -21.36 -6.56 -33.82
N GLY A 332 -20.82 -5.68 -34.67
CA GLY A 332 -21.54 -5.07 -35.78
C GLY A 332 -22.60 -4.05 -35.35
N LYS A 333 -23.15 -3.30 -36.31
CA LYS A 333 -24.00 -2.11 -36.03
C LYS A 333 -25.34 -2.41 -35.35
N GLU A 334 -25.94 -3.57 -35.61
CA GLU A 334 -27.25 -3.93 -35.04
C GLU A 334 -27.12 -4.36 -33.57
N GLN A 335 -26.24 -5.31 -33.25
CA GLN A 335 -26.03 -5.77 -31.87
C GLN A 335 -25.26 -4.76 -31.02
N GLY A 336 -24.43 -3.91 -31.62
CA GLY A 336 -23.68 -2.85 -30.92
C GLY A 336 -24.56 -1.70 -30.40
N SER A 337 -25.81 -1.57 -30.90
CA SER A 337 -26.79 -0.61 -30.36
C SER A 337 -27.45 -1.07 -29.07
N ASP A 338 -27.39 -2.37 -28.76
CA ASP A 338 -27.90 -2.91 -27.52
C ASP A 338 -26.88 -2.67 -26.38
N LEU A 339 -27.33 -1.93 -25.37
CA LEU A 339 -26.53 -1.58 -24.20
C LEU A 339 -26.08 -2.82 -23.41
N THR A 340 -26.92 -3.85 -23.33
CA THR A 340 -26.63 -5.07 -22.56
C THR A 340 -25.57 -5.91 -23.24
N VAL A 341 -25.69 -6.09 -24.56
CA VAL A 341 -24.72 -6.83 -25.38
C VAL A 341 -23.36 -6.13 -25.37
N ARG A 342 -23.36 -4.80 -25.49
CA ARG A 342 -22.14 -3.99 -25.41
C ARG A 342 -21.47 -4.07 -24.03
N ALA A 343 -22.24 -4.02 -22.95
CA ALA A 343 -21.73 -4.17 -21.59
C ALA A 343 -21.10 -5.55 -21.39
N ALA A 344 -21.75 -6.62 -21.86
CA ALA A 344 -21.24 -7.99 -21.79
C ALA A 344 -19.93 -8.16 -22.58
N ALA A 345 -19.86 -7.64 -23.81
CA ALA A 345 -18.63 -7.69 -24.61
C ALA A 345 -17.48 -6.91 -23.96
N THR A 346 -17.78 -5.74 -23.39
CA THR A 346 -16.81 -4.92 -22.64
C THR A 346 -16.27 -5.67 -21.42
N ALA A 347 -17.15 -6.29 -20.63
CA ALA A 347 -16.78 -7.07 -19.46
C ALA A 347 -15.91 -8.27 -19.84
N LYS A 348 -16.27 -8.98 -20.92
CA LYS A 348 -15.49 -10.09 -21.46
C LYS A 348 -14.10 -9.65 -21.91
N ALA A 349 -13.98 -8.57 -22.68
CA ALA A 349 -12.70 -8.06 -23.15
C ALA A 349 -11.78 -7.62 -21.99
N ARG A 350 -12.35 -6.98 -20.95
CA ARG A 350 -11.63 -6.63 -19.72
C ARG A 350 -11.11 -7.87 -18.99
N TYR A 351 -11.95 -8.90 -18.87
CA TYR A 351 -11.57 -10.15 -18.22
C TYR A 351 -10.44 -10.87 -18.97
N GLU A 352 -10.54 -10.97 -20.30
CA GLU A 352 -9.50 -11.57 -21.14
C GLU A 352 -8.18 -10.80 -21.05
N PHE A 353 -8.23 -9.46 -21.10
CA PHE A 353 -7.05 -8.62 -20.89
C PHE A 353 -6.42 -8.83 -19.52
N ALA A 354 -7.24 -8.87 -18.45
CA ALA A 354 -6.75 -9.10 -17.10
C ALA A 354 -6.03 -10.45 -16.99
N LEU A 355 -6.54 -11.50 -17.64
CA LEU A 355 -5.91 -12.83 -17.65
C LEU A 355 -4.58 -12.82 -18.42
N GLU A 356 -4.53 -12.17 -19.58
CA GLU A 356 -3.30 -12.00 -20.37
C GLU A 356 -2.24 -11.21 -19.58
N LEU A 357 -2.64 -10.10 -18.96
CA LEU A 357 -1.77 -9.28 -18.14
C LEU A 357 -1.26 -10.03 -16.91
N LYS A 358 -2.12 -10.78 -16.22
CA LYS A 358 -1.74 -11.62 -15.08
C LYS A 358 -0.62 -12.60 -15.43
N ASN A 359 -0.65 -13.18 -16.63
CA ASN A 359 0.40 -14.11 -17.10
C ASN A 359 1.72 -13.41 -17.49
N LYS A 360 1.67 -12.11 -17.81
CA LYS A 360 2.86 -11.29 -18.10
C LYS A 360 3.49 -10.67 -16.86
N LEU A 361 2.80 -10.66 -15.72
CA LEU A 361 3.25 -10.05 -14.48
C LEU A 361 4.03 -11.03 -13.60
N PRO A 362 5.04 -10.53 -12.85
CA PRO A 362 5.67 -11.31 -11.79
C PRO A 362 4.67 -11.82 -10.73
N PRO A 363 4.73 -13.10 -10.30
CA PRO A 363 3.79 -13.70 -9.36
C PRO A 363 3.68 -12.93 -8.04
N TYR A 364 4.80 -12.41 -7.53
CA TYR A 364 4.83 -11.69 -6.25
C TYR A 364 3.96 -10.42 -6.25
N ILE A 365 3.79 -9.76 -7.41
CA ILE A 365 2.92 -8.59 -7.58
C ILE A 365 1.46 -9.02 -7.58
N VAL A 366 1.15 -10.07 -8.34
CA VAL A 366 -0.20 -10.61 -8.47
C VAL A 366 -0.70 -11.11 -7.12
N GLU A 367 0.10 -11.91 -6.43
CA GLU A 367 -0.22 -12.43 -5.10
C GLU A 367 -0.36 -11.31 -4.06
N ALA A 368 0.43 -10.25 -4.16
CA ALA A 368 0.31 -9.09 -3.28
C ALA A 368 -1.04 -8.38 -3.46
N ILE A 369 -1.44 -8.13 -4.71
CA ILE A 369 -2.74 -7.51 -5.03
C ILE A 369 -3.88 -8.43 -4.60
N GLU A 370 -3.80 -9.73 -4.89
CA GLU A 370 -4.82 -10.70 -4.50
C GLU A 370 -4.99 -10.81 -2.98
N HIS A 371 -3.89 -10.78 -2.21
CA HIS A 371 -3.93 -10.81 -0.74
C HIS A 371 -4.64 -9.60 -0.15
N VAL A 372 -4.26 -8.38 -0.58
CA VAL A 372 -4.84 -7.14 -0.02
C VAL A 372 -6.26 -6.88 -0.49
N THR A 373 -6.69 -7.50 -1.61
CA THR A 373 -8.05 -7.41 -2.15
C THR A 373 -8.87 -8.68 -1.88
N ALA A 374 -8.38 -9.60 -1.05
CA ALA A 374 -9.15 -10.75 -0.61
C ALA A 374 -10.32 -10.27 0.28
N PRO A 375 -11.49 -10.92 0.21
CA PRO A 375 -12.57 -10.63 1.14
C PRO A 375 -12.09 -10.86 2.57
N ILE A 376 -12.56 -10.02 3.49
CA ILE A 376 -12.42 -10.28 4.93
C ILE A 376 -13.36 -11.44 5.24
N ASP A 377 -12.90 -12.45 5.99
CA ASP A 377 -13.62 -13.70 6.28
C ASP A 377 -14.95 -13.51 7.08
N ASP A 378 -15.40 -12.26 7.25
CA ASP A 378 -16.66 -11.87 7.91
C ASP A 378 -17.86 -11.73 6.97
N ALA A 379 -17.76 -12.20 5.72
CA ALA A 379 -18.94 -12.32 4.84
C ALA A 379 -19.65 -13.66 5.03
N LYS A 380 -20.16 -13.94 6.25
CA LYS A 380 -21.39 -14.71 6.36
C LYS A 380 -22.52 -13.81 5.86
N GLN A 381 -22.85 -13.97 4.58
CA GLN A 381 -24.11 -13.62 3.92
C GLN A 381 -25.05 -12.71 4.75
N GLU A 382 -24.93 -11.41 4.54
CA GLU A 382 -26.12 -10.58 4.33
C GLU A 382 -26.10 -10.21 2.85
N GLU A 383 -26.76 -11.06 2.05
CA GLU A 383 -27.26 -10.66 0.73
C GLU A 383 -28.28 -9.55 0.96
N GLU A 384 -27.85 -8.29 0.92
CA GLU A 384 -28.79 -7.23 0.57
C GLU A 384 -29.16 -7.40 -0.91
N PRO A 385 -30.45 -7.56 -1.25
CA PRO A 385 -30.88 -7.67 -2.63
C PRO A 385 -30.59 -6.34 -3.33
N VAL A 386 -29.83 -6.41 -4.42
CA VAL A 386 -29.71 -5.30 -5.37
C VAL A 386 -31.07 -5.15 -6.06
N ASP A 387 -31.93 -4.32 -5.48
CA ASP A 387 -33.13 -3.83 -6.13
C ASP A 387 -32.74 -3.02 -7.37
N GLY A 388 -33.23 -3.43 -8.54
CA GLY A 388 -33.36 -2.54 -9.70
C GLY A 388 -32.85 -3.04 -11.05
N VAL A 389 -33.36 -4.17 -11.54
CA VAL A 389 -33.52 -4.40 -13.00
C VAL A 389 -34.88 -5.09 -13.22
N PRO A 390 -35.85 -4.48 -13.93
CA PRO A 390 -37.06 -5.19 -14.33
C PRO A 390 -36.78 -6.10 -15.53
N ALA A 391 -37.49 -7.23 -15.53
CA ALA A 391 -37.44 -8.33 -16.50
C ALA A 391 -37.65 -7.93 -17.97
#